data_AF-A0A099CU91-F1
#
_entry.id   AF-A0A099CU91-F1
#
_cell.length_a   1.000
_cell.length_b   1.000
_cell.length_c   1.000
_cell.angle_alpha   90.00
_cell.angle_beta   90.00
_cell.angle_gamma   90.00
#
_symmetry.space_group_name_H-M   'P 1'
#
loop_
_entity.id
_entity.type
_entity.pdbx_description
1 polymer ?
#
loop_
_entity_poly.entity_id
_entity_poly.type
_entity_poly.pdbx_seq_one_letter_code
_entity_poly.pdbx_strand_id
1 'polypeptide(L)'
;MKKIRWYGWAAMLGVTMLLVDVYAHAGLLEEPVVGVAISRQARLESPLMHTYLVAGRHALRWTPFMRASSRRLAAAAWGDAFASIREHPERALYVLDNESRGVVRGVLAPMYWGAPLFLLIALIGFALRPRAIHTLGAHPG
;
A
#
# COMPACT_ATOMS: atom_id res chain seq x y z
N MET A 1 19.28 18.24 20.19
CA MET A 1 18.38 17.21 19.61
C MET A 1 17.96 17.66 18.22
N LYS A 2 18.42 16.97 17.16
CA LYS A 2 18.04 17.28 15.77
C LYS A 2 16.51 17.26 15.68
N LYS A 3 15.88 18.38 15.32
CA LYS A 3 14.44 18.42 14.97
C LYS A 3 14.25 17.45 13.81
N ILE A 4 13.97 16.18 14.09
CA ILE A 4 13.43 15.25 13.09
C ILE A 4 12.11 15.91 12.70
N ARG A 5 12.12 16.50 11.51
CA ARG A 5 11.02 17.34 11.05
C ARG A 5 9.84 16.40 10.86
N TRP A 6 8.69 16.72 11.45
CA TRP A 6 7.48 15.88 11.49
C TRP A 6 7.13 15.21 10.15
N TYR A 7 7.44 15.85 9.03
CA TYR A 7 7.25 15.28 7.69
C TYR A 7 8.09 14.02 7.42
N GLY A 8 9.22 13.84 8.09
CA GLY A 8 10.02 12.62 8.04
C GLY A 8 9.33 11.45 8.72
N TRP A 9 8.64 11.69 9.85
CA TRP A 9 7.80 10.68 10.49
C TRP A 9 6.59 10.34 9.62
N ALA A 10 5.94 11.34 9.02
CA ALA A 10 4.87 11.12 8.05
C ALA A 10 5.36 10.30 6.84
N ALA A 11 6.53 10.62 6.29
CA ALA A 11 7.13 9.87 5.18
C ALA A 11 7.39 8.41 5.59
N MET A 12 7.99 8.20 6.77
CA MET A 12 8.28 6.86 7.26
C MET A 12 7.00 6.04 7.43
N LEU A 13 5.98 6.60 8.09
CA LEU A 13 4.68 5.94 8.24
C LEU A 13 4.01 5.64 6.90
N GLY A 14 4.00 6.61 5.98
CA GLY A 14 3.42 6.44 4.64
C GLY A 14 4.12 5.35 3.84
N VAL A 15 5.45 5.31 3.87
CA VAL A 15 6.25 4.25 3.22
C VAL A 15 6.00 2.90 3.88
N THR A 16 5.94 2.82 5.21
CA THR A 16 5.68 1.54 5.91
C THR A 16 4.29 1.01 5.56
N MET A 17 3.25 1.84 5.60
CA MET A 17 1.89 1.45 5.18
C MET A 17 1.88 0.98 3.73
N LEU A 18 2.51 1.75 2.83
CA LEU A 18 2.61 1.40 1.41
C LEU A 18 3.26 0.01 1.22
N LEU A 19 4.36 -0.27 1.91
CA LEU A 19 5.04 -1.56 1.80
C LEU A 19 4.16 -2.71 2.29
N VAL A 20 3.43 -2.53 3.39
CA VAL A 20 2.50 -3.54 3.92
C VAL A 20 1.35 -3.78 2.95
N ASP A 21 0.74 -2.73 2.39
CA ASP A 21 -0.35 -2.86 1.43
C ASP A 21 0.13 -3.55 0.14
N VAL A 22 1.24 -3.09 -0.42
CA VAL A 22 1.85 -3.71 -1.61
C VAL A 22 2.12 -5.19 -1.35
N TYR A 23 2.63 -5.53 -0.16
CA TYR A 23 2.94 -6.91 0.21
C TYR A 23 1.68 -7.78 0.37
N ALA A 24 0.65 -7.27 1.04
CA ALA A 24 -0.61 -7.97 1.22
C ALA A 24 -1.31 -8.21 -0.13
N HIS A 25 -1.39 -7.19 -0.98
CA HIS A 25 -2.00 -7.29 -2.31
C HIS A 25 -1.16 -8.16 -3.27
N ALA A 26 0.16 -8.22 -3.10
CA ALA A 26 0.98 -9.18 -3.84
C ALA A 26 0.59 -10.63 -3.52
N GLY A 27 0.24 -10.92 -2.27
CA GLY A 27 -0.26 -12.24 -1.87
C GLY A 27 -1.58 -12.64 -2.54
N LEU A 28 -2.48 -11.68 -2.81
CA LEU A 28 -3.72 -11.93 -3.55
C LEU A 28 -3.45 -12.43 -4.98
N LEU A 29 -2.35 -11.97 -5.61
CA LEU A 29 -1.97 -12.40 -6.96
C LEU A 29 -1.46 -13.83 -7.04
N GLU A 30 -1.04 -14.42 -5.92
CA GLU A 30 -0.55 -15.80 -5.88
C GLU A 30 -1.70 -16.81 -5.87
N GLU A 31 -2.96 -16.37 -5.71
CA GLU A 31 -4.16 -17.20 -5.91
C GLU A 31 -4.60 -17.13 -7.39
N PRO A 32 -4.58 -18.25 -8.16
CA PRO A 32 -4.73 -18.19 -9.62
C PRO A 32 -6.06 -17.60 -10.11
N VAL A 33 -7.19 -18.05 -9.55
CA VAL A 33 -8.52 -17.59 -9.98
C VAL A 33 -8.83 -16.22 -9.38
N VAL A 34 -8.61 -16.08 -8.07
CA VAL A 34 -8.91 -14.87 -7.30
C VAL A 34 -8.06 -13.70 -7.77
N GLY A 35 -6.74 -13.89 -7.88
CA GLY A 35 -5.81 -12.85 -8.30
C GLY A 35 -6.05 -12.34 -9.72
N VAL A 36 -6.46 -13.21 -10.65
CA VAL A 36 -6.83 -12.81 -12.02
C VAL A 36 -8.13 -12.01 -12.03
N ALA A 37 -9.17 -12.49 -11.35
CA ALA A 37 -10.46 -11.81 -11.26
C ALA A 37 -10.31 -10.40 -10.65
N ILE A 38 -9.62 -10.33 -9.50
CA ILE A 38 -9.31 -9.08 -8.81
C ILE A 38 -8.48 -8.14 -9.71
N SER A 39 -7.43 -8.64 -10.38
CA SER A 39 -6.58 -7.79 -11.23
C SER A 39 -7.36 -7.16 -12.39
N ARG A 40 -8.28 -7.93 -12.99
CA ARG A 40 -9.11 -7.48 -14.12
C ARG A 40 -10.05 -6.36 -13.68
N GLN A 41 -10.71 -6.53 -12.54
CA GLN A 41 -11.64 -5.54 -12.01
C GLN A 41 -10.92 -4.31 -11.44
N ALA A 42 -9.82 -4.49 -10.72
CA ALA A 42 -9.02 -3.39 -10.17
C ALA A 42 -8.56 -2.43 -11.26
N ARG A 43 -8.20 -2.94 -12.45
CA ARG A 43 -7.82 -2.11 -13.59
C ARG A 43 -8.95 -1.17 -14.07
N LEU A 44 -10.21 -1.56 -13.86
CA LEU A 44 -11.39 -0.82 -14.33
C LEU A 44 -11.99 0.06 -13.23
N GLU A 45 -12.04 -0.44 -12.00
CA GLU A 45 -12.85 0.15 -10.93
C GLU A 45 -12.01 0.75 -9.79
N SER A 46 -10.77 0.30 -9.59
CA SER A 46 -9.92 0.74 -8.47
C SER A 46 -8.46 0.94 -8.91
N PRO A 47 -8.12 2.11 -9.50
CA PRO A 47 -6.76 2.40 -9.99
C PRO A 47 -5.69 2.30 -8.90
N LEU A 48 -6.04 2.67 -7.66
CA LEU A 48 -5.11 2.60 -6.53
C LEU A 48 -4.78 1.13 -6.19
N MET A 49 -5.79 0.27 -6.14
CA MET A 49 -5.56 -1.16 -5.91
C MET A 49 -4.80 -1.80 -7.06
N HIS A 50 -5.10 -1.40 -8.31
CA HIS A 50 -4.32 -1.83 -9.46
C HIS A 50 -2.83 -1.48 -9.31
N THR A 51 -2.53 -0.27 -8.81
CA THR A 51 -1.17 0.17 -8.55
C THR A 51 -0.47 -0.71 -7.52
N TYR A 52 -1.14 -1.03 -6.40
CA TYR A 52 -0.59 -1.93 -5.39
C TYR A 52 -0.36 -3.36 -5.90
N LEU A 53 -1.27 -3.89 -6.72
CA LEU A 53 -1.11 -5.20 -7.35
C LEU A 53 0.08 -5.23 -8.31
N VAL A 54 0.23 -4.22 -9.16
CA VAL A 54 1.36 -4.13 -10.11
C VAL A 54 2.69 -3.97 -9.36
N ALA A 55 2.74 -3.08 -8.37
CA ALA A 55 3.91 -2.90 -7.52
C ALA A 55 4.25 -4.19 -6.76
N GLY A 56 3.26 -4.88 -6.21
CA GLY A 56 3.41 -6.13 -5.47
C GLY A 56 3.93 -7.27 -6.32
N ARG A 57 3.41 -7.40 -7.55
CA ARG A 57 3.91 -8.36 -8.54
C ARG A 57 5.39 -8.12 -8.83
N HIS A 58 5.78 -6.86 -9.03
CA HIS A 58 7.18 -6.53 -9.25
C HIS A 58 8.02 -6.82 -8.00
N ALA A 59 7.56 -6.45 -6.81
CA ALA A 59 8.26 -6.73 -5.56
C ALA A 59 8.56 -8.23 -5.38
N LEU A 60 7.56 -9.10 -5.54
CA LEU A 60 7.73 -10.56 -5.39
C LEU A 60 8.60 -11.22 -6.47
N ARG A 61 8.86 -10.55 -7.60
CA ARG A 61 9.87 -11.01 -8.56
C ARG A 61 11.29 -10.86 -8.00
N TRP A 62 11.54 -9.79 -7.26
CA TRP A 62 12.83 -9.51 -6.63
C TRP A 62 12.97 -10.19 -5.25
N THR A 63 11.85 -10.50 -4.59
CA THR A 63 11.83 -11.16 -3.26
C THR A 63 11.04 -12.48 -3.27
N PRO A 64 11.46 -13.49 -4.07
CA PRO A 64 10.71 -14.74 -4.22
C PRO A 64 10.54 -15.50 -2.89
N PHE A 65 11.51 -15.40 -1.99
CA PHE A 65 11.45 -16.00 -0.65
C PHE A 65 10.29 -15.47 0.22
N MET A 66 9.73 -14.30 -0.12
CA MET A 66 8.62 -13.70 0.63
C MET A 66 7.23 -14.15 0.15
N ARG A 67 7.11 -14.90 -0.97
CA ARG A 67 5.82 -15.29 -1.56
C ARG A 67 4.92 -16.10 -0.62
N ALA A 68 5.49 -17.08 0.09
CA ALA A 68 4.71 -17.91 1.01
C ALA A 68 4.14 -17.08 2.18
N SER A 69 4.88 -16.06 2.62
CA SER A 69 4.44 -15.17 3.69
C SER A 69 3.44 -14.12 3.21
N SER A 70 3.56 -13.61 1.98
CA SER A 70 2.56 -12.69 1.40
C SER A 70 1.24 -13.41 1.17
N ARG A 71 1.27 -14.65 0.66
CA ARG A 71 0.07 -15.48 0.50
C ARG A 71 -0.62 -15.75 1.84
N ARG A 72 0.15 -16.03 2.90
CA ARG A 72 -0.39 -16.19 4.26
C ARG A 72 -1.05 -14.91 4.77
N LEU A 73 -0.42 -13.75 4.56
CA LEU A 73 -1.00 -12.47 4.94
C LEU A 73 -2.31 -12.19 4.17
N ALA A 74 -2.32 -12.43 2.85
CA ALA A 74 -3.50 -12.25 2.02
C ALA A 74 -4.63 -13.21 2.42
N ALA A 75 -4.32 -14.47 2.73
CA ALA A 75 -5.31 -15.42 3.23
C ALA A 75 -5.85 -15.03 4.61
N ALA A 76 -5.00 -14.49 5.50
CA ALA A 76 -5.45 -13.99 6.80
C ALA A 76 -6.33 -12.73 6.69
N ALA A 77 -6.10 -11.90 5.66
CA ALA A 77 -6.88 -10.71 5.41
C ALA A 77 -8.20 -11.01 4.69
N TRP A 78 -8.18 -11.80 3.61
CA TRP A 78 -9.28 -11.95 2.66
C TRP A 78 -9.66 -13.40 2.34
N GLY A 79 -9.11 -14.38 3.07
CA GLY A 79 -9.33 -15.80 2.77
C GLY A 79 -10.79 -16.22 2.86
N ASP A 80 -11.59 -15.53 3.68
CA ASP A 80 -13.04 -15.70 3.79
C ASP A 80 -13.79 -15.35 2.49
N ALA A 81 -13.29 -14.40 1.72
CA ALA A 81 -13.85 -14.00 0.44
C ALA A 81 -13.47 -14.92 -0.74
N PHE A 82 -12.42 -15.75 -0.61
CA PHE A 82 -11.88 -16.49 -1.76
C PHE A 82 -12.85 -17.48 -2.38
N ALA A 83 -13.70 -18.14 -1.58
CA ALA A 83 -14.71 -19.06 -2.09
C ALA A 83 -15.75 -18.32 -2.96
N SER A 84 -16.34 -17.25 -2.41
CA SER A 84 -17.31 -16.38 -3.10
C SER A 84 -16.72 -15.78 -4.39
N ILE A 85 -15.46 -15.34 -4.36
CA ILE A 85 -14.77 -14.82 -5.57
C ILE A 85 -14.56 -15.90 -6.63
N ARG A 86 -14.31 -17.16 -6.24
CA ARG A 86 -14.16 -18.27 -7.21
C ARG A 86 -15.50 -18.63 -7.85
N GLU A 87 -16.59 -18.54 -7.11
CA GLU A 87 -17.94 -18.79 -7.61
C GLU A 87 -18.45 -17.65 -8.49
N HIS A 88 -18.15 -16.41 -8.11
CA HIS A 88 -18.60 -15.18 -8.77
C HIS A 88 -17.43 -14.22 -9.07
N PRO A 89 -16.52 -14.57 -10.01
CA PRO A 89 -15.33 -13.76 -10.32
C PRO A 89 -15.67 -12.39 -10.90
N GLU A 90 -16.85 -12.21 -11.47
CA GLU A 90 -17.39 -10.94 -11.94
C GLU A 90 -17.83 -9.99 -10.82
N ARG A 91 -17.73 -10.39 -9.55
CA ARG A 91 -17.98 -9.53 -8.38
C ARG A 91 -16.77 -9.48 -7.44
N ALA A 92 -15.59 -9.86 -7.91
CA ALA A 92 -14.41 -10.07 -7.08
C ALA A 92 -14.06 -8.90 -6.16
N LEU A 93 -14.02 -7.67 -6.66
CA LEU A 93 -13.75 -6.46 -5.86
C LEU A 93 -14.85 -6.18 -4.85
N TYR A 94 -16.11 -6.25 -5.28
CA TYR A 94 -17.25 -6.04 -4.39
C TYR A 94 -17.23 -7.03 -3.22
N VAL A 95 -16.94 -8.31 -3.50
CA VAL A 95 -16.84 -9.37 -2.48
C VAL A 95 -15.63 -9.12 -1.57
N LEU A 96 -14.48 -8.76 -2.14
CA LEU A 96 -13.28 -8.45 -1.37
C LEU A 96 -13.50 -7.27 -0.40
N ASP A 97 -14.28 -6.28 -0.82
CA ASP A 97 -14.55 -5.06 -0.04
C ASP A 97 -15.77 -5.15 0.90
N ASN A 98 -16.76 -5.97 0.62
CA ASN A 98 -17.99 -5.98 1.42
C ASN A 98 -18.22 -7.28 2.19
N GLU A 99 -17.66 -8.39 1.74
CA GLU A 99 -17.89 -9.70 2.37
C GLU A 99 -16.73 -10.14 3.27
N SER A 100 -15.51 -9.69 3.00
CA SER A 100 -14.38 -10.02 3.87
C SER A 100 -14.47 -9.29 5.21
N ARG A 101 -14.47 -9.98 6.33
CA ARG A 101 -14.64 -9.39 7.69
C ARG A 101 -13.48 -9.71 8.63
N GLY A 102 -12.35 -10.18 8.09
CA GLY A 102 -11.17 -10.51 8.87
C GLY A 102 -10.63 -9.34 9.69
N VAL A 103 -10.13 -9.61 10.90
CA VAL A 103 -9.48 -8.60 11.76
C VAL A 103 -8.28 -7.95 11.04
N VAL A 104 -7.51 -8.75 10.31
CA VAL A 104 -6.35 -8.27 9.53
C VAL A 104 -6.80 -7.30 8.44
N ARG A 105 -7.93 -7.58 7.77
CA ARG A 105 -8.52 -6.63 6.81
C ARG A 105 -8.91 -5.32 7.49
N GLY A 106 -9.50 -5.37 8.69
CA GLY A 106 -9.86 -4.18 9.46
C GLY A 106 -8.66 -3.26 9.73
N VAL A 107 -7.46 -3.83 9.87
CA VAL A 107 -6.20 -3.07 10.02
C VAL A 107 -5.66 -2.59 8.66
N LEU A 108 -5.76 -3.41 7.60
CA LEU A 108 -5.29 -3.03 6.27
C LEU A 108 -6.15 -1.95 5.61
N ALA A 109 -7.46 -1.93 5.85
CA ALA A 109 -8.38 -0.96 5.27
C ALA A 109 -7.98 0.52 5.51
N PRO A 110 -7.62 0.96 6.74
CA PRO A 110 -7.10 2.30 6.95
C PRO A 110 -5.68 2.49 6.41
N MET A 111 -4.85 1.44 6.32
CA MET A 111 -3.50 1.54 5.73
C MET A 111 -3.57 1.83 4.23
N TYR A 112 -4.50 1.18 3.53
CA TYR A 112 -4.74 1.32 2.09
C TYR A 112 -4.89 2.79 1.66
N TRP A 113 -5.65 3.57 2.42
CA TRP A 113 -5.84 5.02 2.22
C TRP A 113 -4.81 5.87 2.97
N GLY A 114 -4.31 5.37 4.10
CA GLY A 114 -3.30 6.05 4.92
C GLY A 114 -1.99 6.23 4.19
N ALA A 115 -1.52 5.22 3.44
CA ALA A 115 -0.27 5.27 2.70
C ALA A 115 -0.15 6.51 1.78
N PRO A 116 -1.04 6.73 0.79
CA PRO A 116 -0.96 7.89 -0.08
C PRO A 116 -1.18 9.21 0.69
N LEU A 117 -2.05 9.21 1.71
CA LEU A 117 -2.32 10.40 2.52
C LEU A 117 -1.08 10.87 3.29
N PHE A 118 -0.41 9.97 4.00
CA PHE A 118 0.79 10.30 4.77
C PHE A 118 1.97 10.70 3.86
N LEU A 119 2.10 10.07 2.70
CA LEU A 119 3.09 10.48 1.69
C LEU A 119 2.82 11.88 1.15
N LEU A 120 1.55 12.22 0.88
CA LEU A 120 1.16 13.56 0.46
C LEU A 120 1.45 14.61 1.54
N ILE A 121 1.08 14.32 2.79
CA ILE A 121 1.36 15.17 3.95
C ILE A 121 2.88 15.40 4.11
N ALA A 122 3.68 14.34 3.96
CA ALA A 122 5.13 14.43 4.00
C ALA A 122 5.68 15.30 2.88
N LEU A 123 5.16 15.15 1.66
CA LEU A 123 5.56 15.95 0.51
C LEU A 123 5.26 17.43 0.72
N ILE A 124 4.06 17.76 1.24
CA ILE A 124 3.67 19.13 1.57
C ILE A 124 4.60 19.71 2.63
N GLY A 125 4.86 18.96 3.72
CA GLY A 125 5.77 19.40 4.78
C GLY A 125 7.22 19.58 4.30
N PHE A 126 7.65 18.76 3.34
CA PHE A 126 8.94 18.91 2.68
C PHE A 126 9.00 20.11 1.74
N ALA A 127 7.92 20.41 1.02
CA ALA A 127 7.85 21.57 0.13
C ALA A 127 7.83 22.89 0.91
N LEU A 128 7.06 22.96 2.01
CA LEU A 128 6.93 24.12 2.90
C LEU A 128 8.12 24.29 3.86
N ARG A 129 9.14 23.45 3.73
CA ARG A 129 10.28 23.43 4.65
C ARG A 129 11.02 24.78 4.55
N PRO A 130 11.24 25.53 5.65
CA PRO A 130 12.10 26.70 5.61
C PRO A 130 13.49 26.30 5.11
N ARG A 131 13.94 26.95 4.04
CA ARG A 131 15.29 26.83 3.51
C ARG A 131 16.16 27.83 4.27
N ALA A 132 17.19 27.35 4.95
CA ALA A 132 18.17 28.24 5.56
C ALA A 132 18.90 28.97 4.43
N ILE A 133 18.65 30.27 4.31
CA ILE A 133 19.41 31.14 3.41
C ILE A 133 20.69 31.45 4.16
N HIS A 134 21.78 30.74 3.87
CA HIS A 134 23.10 31.15 4.34
C HIS A 134 23.50 32.40 3.55
N THR A 135 23.33 33.57 4.15
CA THR A 135 23.90 34.81 3.63
C THR A 135 25.42 34.73 3.73
N LEU A 136 26.07 34.33 2.64
CA LEU A 136 27.48 34.57 2.38
C LEU A 136 27.66 36.08 2.18
N GLY A 137 28.05 36.80 3.22
CA GLY A 137 28.38 38.22 3.05
C GLY A 137 28.29 39.04 4.32
N ALA A 138 29.33 38.96 5.15
CA ALA A 138 29.74 40.06 6.01
C ALA A 138 31.21 39.84 6.40
N HIS A 139 32.12 40.10 5.46
CA HIS A 139 33.49 40.41 5.81
C HIS A 139 33.59 41.94 5.89
N PRO A 140 33.72 42.54 7.10
CA PRO A 140 34.04 43.95 7.21
C PRO A 140 35.54 44.08 6.91
N GLY A 141 35.85 44.72 5.78
CA GLY A 141 37.16 45.30 5.51
C GLY A 141 37.12 46.79 5.80
#